data_AF-A0A356KR90-F1
#
_entry.id   AF-A0A356KR90-F1
#
_cell.length_a   1.000
_cell.length_b   1.000
_cell.length_c   1.000
_cell.angle_alpha   90.00
_cell.angle_beta   90.00
_cell.angle_gamma   90.00
#
_symmetry.space_group_name_H-M   'P 1'
#
loop_
_entity.id
_entity.type
_entity.pdbx_description
1 polymer ?
#
loop_
_entity_poly.entity_id
_entity_poly.type
_entity_poly.pdbx_seq_one_letter_code
_entity_poly.pdbx_strand_id
1 'polypeptide(L)'
;MTSVRLLQAKEAEELYGPRRETWPEERARWRAGRMAGSTWIRRDGRADSVQWLDLPGEQELDLAWVERHYFAWVPRLAGQAVHPHYLPDGRLELAPWPLDWPRLIKMAPVVLEQDARHRRRIRPIRGGFLAKPGGSLEFELLRRPGGRRLVVAVRALSPRLPLGLYLSVQTPLHERSTFAFLREVNRRYVAQTLGLVVSQQPDGTT
;
A
#
# COMPACT_ATOMS: atom_id res chain seq x y z
N MET A 1 -3.24 3.45 40.89
CA MET A 1 -3.03 2.33 39.93
C MET A 1 -2.45 2.91 38.65
N THR A 2 -1.15 3.22 38.74
CA THR A 2 -0.44 4.14 37.85
C THR A 2 0.82 3.42 37.39
N SER A 3 0.68 2.45 36.50
CA SER A 3 1.77 1.66 35.90
C SER A 3 1.08 0.68 34.96
N VAL A 4 1.17 0.78 33.63
CA VAL A 4 2.18 0.06 32.81
C VAL A 4 2.28 0.68 31.38
N ARG A 5 1.43 1.66 31.01
CA ARG A 5 1.33 2.17 29.61
C ARG A 5 2.10 3.45 29.28
N LEU A 6 2.65 4.17 30.25
CA LEU A 6 3.41 5.40 30.02
C LEU A 6 4.93 5.18 29.82
N LEU A 7 5.44 4.00 30.20
CA LEU A 7 6.85 3.64 30.01
C LEU A 7 7.20 3.29 28.56
N GLN A 8 6.25 2.77 27.78
CA GLN A 8 6.46 2.46 26.36
C GLN A 8 6.57 3.71 25.46
N ALA A 9 6.06 4.87 25.91
CA ALA A 9 6.14 6.10 25.14
C ALA A 9 7.49 6.81 25.31
N LYS A 10 8.10 6.75 26.50
CA LYS A 10 9.43 7.34 26.75
C LYS A 10 10.58 6.48 26.21
N GLU A 11 10.51 5.16 26.30
CA GLU A 11 11.50 4.27 25.66
C GLU A 11 11.45 4.37 24.12
N ALA A 12 10.26 4.60 23.55
CA ALA A 12 10.12 4.88 22.12
C ALA A 12 10.69 6.26 21.72
N GLU A 13 10.70 7.23 22.63
CA GLU A 13 11.24 8.57 22.35
C GLU A 13 12.78 8.59 22.38
N GLU A 14 13.38 7.81 23.28
CA GLU A 14 14.84 7.57 23.31
C GLU A 14 15.34 6.69 22.15
N LEU A 15 14.54 5.72 21.67
CA LEU A 15 14.92 4.92 20.51
C LEU A 15 14.72 5.63 19.16
N TYR A 16 13.75 6.56 19.05
CA TYR A 16 13.29 7.11 17.77
C TYR A 16 13.34 8.64 17.70
N GLY A 17 14.39 9.24 18.30
CA GLY A 17 14.83 10.62 18.04
C GLY A 17 15.13 10.88 16.54
N PRO A 18 15.38 12.14 16.12
CA PRO A 18 15.26 12.58 14.74
C PRO A 18 16.34 11.98 13.85
N ARG A 19 16.03 10.81 13.29
CA ARG A 19 16.90 10.07 12.41
C ARG A 19 16.21 9.96 11.06
N ARG A 20 16.69 10.78 10.10
CA ARG A 20 16.79 10.34 8.70
C ARG A 20 17.82 9.20 8.69
N GLU A 21 17.48 8.04 9.25
CA GLU A 21 18.33 6.85 9.18
C GLU A 21 17.55 5.70 8.62
N THR A 22 18.09 5.22 7.49
CA THR A 22 18.12 3.84 7.07
C THR A 22 16.90 3.03 7.45
N TRP A 23 15.96 2.99 6.50
CA TRP A 23 15.11 1.84 6.25
C TRP A 23 15.84 0.52 6.62
N PRO A 24 15.16 -0.55 7.07
CA PRO A 24 15.75 -1.84 7.45
C PRO A 24 16.51 -2.61 6.34
N GLU A 25 17.00 -1.94 5.30
CA GLU A 25 17.65 -2.51 4.14
C GLU A 25 18.97 -3.21 4.47
N GLU A 26 19.72 -2.77 5.47
CA GLU A 26 21.04 -3.34 5.80
C GLU A 26 20.98 -4.75 6.42
N ARG A 27 19.82 -5.23 6.87
CA ARG A 27 19.65 -6.61 7.38
C ARG A 27 18.77 -7.50 6.52
N ALA A 28 18.17 -6.96 5.46
CA ALA A 28 17.37 -7.75 4.55
C ALA A 28 18.28 -8.41 3.49
N ARG A 29 18.92 -9.55 3.83
CA ARG A 29 19.48 -10.47 2.82
C ARG A 29 18.42 -10.65 1.73
N TRP A 30 18.74 -10.21 0.51
CA TRP A 30 17.84 -10.26 -0.64
C TRP A 30 17.45 -11.71 -0.90
N ARG A 31 16.15 -11.95 -1.03
CA ARG A 31 15.58 -13.26 -1.39
C ARG A 31 14.38 -12.98 -2.29
N ALA A 32 14.44 -13.41 -3.54
CA ALA A 32 13.32 -13.29 -4.46
C ALA A 32 12.04 -13.87 -3.84
N GLY A 33 10.91 -13.18 -4.01
CA GLY A 33 9.63 -13.57 -3.41
C GLY A 33 9.49 -13.22 -1.92
N ARG A 34 10.49 -12.58 -1.30
CA ARG A 34 10.39 -12.09 0.08
C ARG A 34 9.40 -10.93 0.13
N MET A 35 8.40 -11.07 0.99
CA MET A 35 7.51 -9.98 1.36
C MET A 35 7.81 -9.54 2.79
N ALA A 36 7.74 -8.23 3.03
CA ALA A 36 7.74 -7.69 4.37
C ALA A 36 7.04 -6.33 4.38
N GLY A 37 6.82 -5.79 5.57
CA GLY A 37 6.09 -4.55 5.73
C GLY A 37 5.39 -4.48 7.07
N SER A 38 4.89 -3.31 7.40
CA SER A 38 4.08 -3.09 8.59
C SER A 38 3.44 -1.71 8.55
N THR A 39 2.78 -1.36 9.66
CA THR A 39 2.09 -0.09 9.86
C THR A 39 2.63 0.61 11.09
N TRP A 40 2.95 1.88 10.93
CA TRP A 40 3.55 2.75 11.94
C TRP A 40 2.66 3.96 12.17
N ILE A 41 2.63 4.46 13.41
CA ILE A 41 1.94 5.71 13.74
C ILE A 41 2.99 6.78 13.99
N ARG A 42 2.87 7.89 13.26
CA ARG A 42 3.70 9.09 13.40
C ARG A 42 3.35 9.83 14.67
N ARG A 43 4.28 10.69 15.14
CA ARG A 43 4.08 11.55 16.32
C ARG A 43 2.85 12.46 16.21
N ASP A 44 2.46 12.84 14.99
CA ASP A 44 1.28 13.66 14.71
C ASP A 44 -0.03 12.85 14.56
N GLY A 45 -0.01 11.56 14.87
CA GLY A 45 -1.17 10.66 14.81
C GLY A 45 -1.51 10.15 13.40
N ARG A 46 -0.71 10.49 12.37
CA ARG A 46 -0.89 9.93 11.02
C ARG A 46 -0.28 8.53 10.92
N ALA A 47 -0.85 7.68 10.09
CA ALA A 47 -0.39 6.32 9.86
C ALA A 47 0.41 6.20 8.56
N ASP A 48 1.52 5.48 8.60
CA ASP A 48 2.21 4.95 7.43
C ASP A 48 2.00 3.44 7.42
N SER A 49 1.47 2.87 6.35
CA SER A 49 1.41 1.42 6.14
C SER A 49 2.18 1.09 4.88
N VAL A 50 3.26 0.32 5.01
CA VAL A 50 4.18 0.05 3.90
C VAL A 50 4.38 -1.44 3.79
N GLN A 51 4.00 -2.03 2.67
CA GLN A 51 4.28 -3.42 2.34
C GLN A 51 5.07 -3.50 1.04
N TRP A 52 5.98 -4.46 0.96
CA TRP A 52 6.86 -4.62 -0.19
C TRP A 52 7.12 -6.08 -0.52
N LEU A 53 7.55 -6.29 -1.76
CA LEU A 53 7.92 -7.56 -2.35
C LEU A 53 9.21 -7.39 -3.15
N ASP A 54 10.19 -8.25 -2.90
CA ASP A 54 11.38 -8.36 -3.75
C ASP A 54 11.08 -9.27 -4.96
N LEU A 55 11.17 -8.70 -6.16
CA LEU A 55 10.98 -9.37 -7.45
C LEU A 55 12.35 -9.76 -8.04
N PRO A 56 12.49 -10.96 -8.62
CA PRO A 56 13.72 -11.38 -9.28
C PRO A 56 13.92 -10.67 -10.62
N GLY A 57 15.18 -10.44 -11.01
CA GLY A 57 15.51 -9.98 -12.36
C GLY A 57 15.18 -8.50 -12.63
N GLU A 58 15.61 -8.03 -13.80
CA GLU A 58 15.58 -6.61 -14.15
C GLU A 58 14.39 -6.22 -15.03
N GLN A 59 13.46 -7.13 -15.29
CA GLN A 59 12.30 -6.86 -16.16
C GLN A 59 11.48 -5.69 -15.61
N GLU A 60 11.13 -4.75 -16.50
CA GLU A 60 10.30 -3.60 -16.16
C GLU A 60 8.90 -4.06 -15.71
N LEU A 61 8.41 -3.45 -14.64
CA LEU A 61 7.04 -3.62 -14.17
C LEU A 61 6.28 -2.33 -14.43
N ASP A 62 5.14 -2.42 -15.12
CA ASP A 62 4.26 -1.27 -15.31
C ASP A 62 3.50 -0.97 -14.01
N LEU A 63 3.91 0.10 -13.31
CA LEU A 63 3.22 0.52 -12.10
C LEU A 63 1.75 0.93 -12.36
N ALA A 64 1.39 1.35 -13.57
CA ALA A 64 -0.01 1.65 -13.89
C ALA A 64 -0.86 0.36 -13.92
N TRP A 65 -0.31 -0.72 -14.47
CA TRP A 65 -0.90 -2.05 -14.39
C TRP A 65 -1.03 -2.53 -12.95
N VAL A 66 0.02 -2.38 -12.13
CA VAL A 66 -0.01 -2.77 -10.70
C VAL A 66 -1.10 -2.03 -9.96
N GLU A 67 -1.18 -0.71 -10.14
CA GLU A 67 -2.20 0.14 -9.52
C GLU A 67 -3.61 -0.30 -9.92
N ARG A 68 -3.88 -0.46 -11.22
CA ARG A 68 -5.19 -0.92 -11.71
C ARG A 68 -5.56 -2.28 -11.13
N HIS A 69 -4.61 -3.22 -11.11
CA HIS A 69 -4.80 -4.55 -10.55
C HIS A 69 -5.06 -4.51 -9.04
N TYR A 70 -4.36 -3.65 -8.31
CA TYR A 70 -4.59 -3.46 -6.88
C TYR A 70 -6.04 -3.06 -6.61
N PHE A 71 -6.55 -2.05 -7.33
CA PHE A 71 -7.93 -1.60 -7.14
C PHE A 71 -8.97 -2.60 -7.65
N ALA A 72 -8.70 -3.35 -8.72
CA ALA A 72 -9.54 -4.48 -9.12
C ALA A 72 -9.56 -5.61 -8.07
N TRP A 73 -8.51 -5.71 -7.25
CA TRP A 73 -8.41 -6.68 -6.17
C TRP A 73 -9.11 -6.22 -4.88
N VAL A 74 -9.23 -4.91 -4.63
CA VAL A 74 -9.88 -4.34 -3.42
C VAL A 74 -11.26 -4.94 -3.13
N PRO A 75 -12.20 -5.08 -4.09
CA PRO A 75 -13.49 -5.69 -3.83
C PRO A 75 -13.35 -7.11 -3.29
N ARG A 76 -12.45 -7.93 -3.84
CA ARG A 76 -12.22 -9.32 -3.38
C ARG A 76 -11.75 -9.38 -1.93
N LEU A 77 -10.96 -8.40 -1.49
CA LEU A 77 -10.43 -8.32 -0.13
C LEU A 77 -11.48 -7.89 0.89
N ALA A 78 -12.42 -7.05 0.47
CA ALA A 78 -13.50 -6.55 1.31
C ALA A 78 -14.78 -7.40 1.23
N GLY A 79 -14.73 -8.61 0.64
CA GLY A 79 -15.93 -9.44 0.45
C GLY A 79 -16.97 -8.77 -0.46
N GLN A 80 -16.51 -8.08 -1.49
CA GLN A 80 -17.27 -7.18 -2.38
C GLN A 80 -17.85 -5.95 -1.68
N ALA A 81 -17.54 -5.69 -0.40
CA ALA A 81 -18.15 -4.56 0.31
C ALA A 81 -17.61 -3.19 -0.11
N VAL A 82 -16.52 -3.10 -0.88
CA VAL A 82 -15.90 -1.83 -1.29
C VAL A 82 -15.52 -1.88 -2.76
N HIS A 83 -15.98 -0.90 -3.53
CA HIS A 83 -15.74 -0.80 -4.97
C HIS A 83 -14.96 0.47 -5.33
N PRO A 84 -14.01 0.38 -6.27
CA PRO A 84 -13.36 1.55 -6.84
C PRO A 84 -14.22 2.18 -7.93
N HIS A 85 -14.34 3.52 -7.90
CA HIS A 85 -14.95 4.33 -8.94
C HIS A 85 -13.87 5.24 -9.54
N TYR A 86 -13.60 5.04 -10.83
CA TYR A 86 -12.70 5.89 -11.60
C TYR A 86 -13.52 7.03 -12.22
N LEU A 87 -13.16 8.27 -11.91
CA LEU A 87 -13.82 9.44 -12.46
C LEU A 87 -13.11 9.90 -13.75
N PRO A 88 -13.80 10.60 -14.68
CA PRO A 88 -13.22 11.01 -15.96
C PRO A 88 -11.99 11.91 -15.86
N ASP A 89 -11.86 12.66 -14.76
CA ASP A 89 -10.73 13.55 -14.50
C ASP A 89 -9.53 12.83 -13.86
N GLY A 90 -9.57 11.49 -13.79
CA GLY A 90 -8.50 10.66 -13.24
C GLY A 90 -8.54 10.50 -11.73
N ARG A 91 -9.51 11.11 -11.03
CA ARG A 91 -9.76 10.83 -9.61
C ARG A 91 -10.23 9.39 -9.40
N LEU A 92 -10.02 8.90 -8.18
CA LEU A 92 -10.47 7.58 -7.75
C LEU A 92 -11.20 7.70 -6.41
N GLU A 93 -12.36 7.08 -6.30
CA GLU A 93 -13.13 7.02 -5.07
C GLU A 93 -13.40 5.57 -4.67
N LEU A 94 -13.39 5.28 -3.38
CA LEU A 94 -13.84 4.01 -2.83
C LEU A 94 -15.20 4.23 -2.18
N ALA A 95 -16.18 3.40 -2.50
CA ALA A 95 -17.52 3.45 -1.93
C ALA A 95 -17.96 2.03 -1.50
N PRO A 96 -18.91 1.91 -0.55
CA PRO A 96 -19.44 0.61 -0.21
C PRO A 96 -20.23 -0.02 -1.38
N TRP A 97 -20.53 -1.31 -1.31
CA TRP A 97 -21.49 -1.95 -2.21
C TRP A 97 -22.71 -2.43 -1.42
N PRO A 98 -23.94 -2.33 -1.97
CA PRO A 98 -24.30 -1.79 -3.29
C PRO A 98 -24.51 -0.27 -3.30
N LEU A 99 -24.05 0.45 -2.27
CA LEU A 99 -24.32 1.86 -2.09
C LEU A 99 -23.18 2.74 -2.63
N ASP A 100 -23.45 3.55 -3.65
CA ASP A 100 -22.49 4.57 -4.11
C ASP A 100 -22.24 5.71 -3.09
N TRP A 101 -22.83 5.65 -1.91
CA TRP A 101 -22.64 6.63 -0.85
C TRP A 101 -22.66 5.96 0.54
N PRO A 102 -21.79 6.36 1.48
CA PRO A 102 -20.81 7.44 1.41
C PRO A 102 -19.50 7.08 0.70
N ARG A 103 -18.80 8.08 0.15
CA ARG A 103 -17.42 7.90 -0.35
C ARG A 103 -16.47 7.64 0.83
N LEU A 104 -16.02 6.41 0.98
CA LEU A 104 -15.15 5.94 2.06
C LEU A 104 -13.79 6.64 2.01
N ILE A 105 -13.18 6.67 0.82
CA ILE A 105 -11.90 7.35 0.55
C ILE A 105 -11.99 8.00 -0.83
N LYS A 106 -11.58 9.25 -0.93
CA LYS A 106 -11.47 10.02 -2.17
C LYS A 106 -10.00 10.30 -2.44
N MET A 107 -9.55 10.06 -3.65
CA MET A 107 -8.17 10.28 -4.09
C MET A 107 -8.14 11.22 -5.30
N ALA A 108 -7.11 12.05 -5.33
CA ALA A 108 -6.81 12.93 -6.46
C ALA A 108 -6.33 12.12 -7.68
N PRO A 109 -6.20 12.77 -8.86
CA PRO A 109 -5.52 12.18 -10.00
C PRO A 109 -4.10 11.74 -9.64
N VAL A 110 -3.61 10.74 -10.37
CA VAL A 110 -2.28 10.18 -10.14
C VAL A 110 -1.19 11.23 -10.42
N VAL A 111 -0.21 11.30 -9.53
CA VAL A 111 1.03 12.04 -9.70
C VAL A 111 2.15 11.03 -9.96
N LEU A 112 2.95 11.27 -10.99
CA LEU A 112 4.06 10.40 -11.36
C LEU A 112 5.36 11.06 -10.91
N GLU A 113 6.20 10.29 -10.21
CA GLU A 113 7.58 10.68 -9.91
C GLU A 113 8.50 9.59 -10.44
N GLN A 114 9.55 9.99 -11.17
CA GLN A 114 10.47 9.05 -11.77
C GLN A 114 11.88 9.64 -11.83
N ASP A 115 12.84 8.85 -11.36
CA ASP A 115 14.27 9.05 -11.56
C ASP A 115 14.94 7.76 -12.07
N ALA A 116 16.27 7.75 -12.18
CA ALA A 116 17.05 6.63 -12.72
C ALA A 116 16.96 5.32 -11.90
N ARG A 117 16.57 5.38 -10.62
CA ARG A 117 16.56 4.24 -9.68
C ARG A 117 15.19 3.99 -9.05
N HIS A 118 14.27 4.95 -9.18
CA HIS A 118 13.01 4.97 -8.48
C HIS A 118 11.88 5.42 -9.40
N ARG A 119 10.80 4.65 -9.43
CA ARG A 119 9.54 5.03 -10.10
C ARG A 119 8.42 4.99 -9.06
N ARG A 120 7.57 6.01 -9.04
CA ARG A 120 6.43 6.10 -8.12
C ARG A 120 5.18 6.54 -8.86
N ARG A 121 4.06 5.96 -8.48
CA ARG A 121 2.71 6.42 -8.81
C ARG A 121 1.99 6.74 -7.52
N ILE A 122 1.59 7.99 -7.37
CA ILE A 122 1.10 8.55 -6.10
C ILE A 122 -0.35 8.99 -6.32
N ARG A 123 -1.25 8.53 -5.46
CA ARG A 123 -2.63 9.02 -5.36
C ARG A 123 -2.83 9.78 -4.05
N PRO A 124 -2.79 11.13 -4.08
CA PRO A 124 -3.05 11.93 -2.89
C PRO A 124 -4.44 11.70 -2.34
N ILE A 125 -4.57 11.50 -1.03
CA ILE A 125 -5.86 11.27 -0.37
C ILE A 125 -6.51 12.63 -0.09
N ARG A 126 -7.71 12.84 -0.64
CA ARG A 126 -8.52 14.06 -0.51
C ARG A 126 -9.56 13.95 0.63
N GLY A 127 -9.51 12.88 1.41
CA GLY A 127 -10.40 12.60 2.53
C GLY A 127 -11.46 11.57 2.18
N GLY A 128 -12.60 11.61 2.87
CA GLY A 128 -13.67 10.61 2.73
C GLY A 128 -14.28 10.31 4.09
N PHE A 129 -15.17 9.33 4.17
CA PHE A 129 -15.76 8.92 5.43
C PHE A 129 -14.73 8.31 6.40
N LEU A 130 -13.71 7.61 5.89
CA LEU A 130 -12.70 6.91 6.69
C LEU A 130 -11.38 7.69 6.86
N ALA A 131 -11.16 8.76 6.09
CA ALA A 131 -9.91 9.51 6.09
C ALA A 131 -10.13 11.02 6.07
N LYS A 132 -9.30 11.77 6.81
CA LYS A 132 -9.18 13.22 6.63
C LYS A 132 -8.33 13.51 5.37
N PRO A 133 -8.45 14.70 4.76
CA PRO A 133 -7.56 15.09 3.66
C PRO A 133 -6.08 15.05 4.09
N GLY A 134 -5.22 14.59 3.21
CA GLY A 134 -3.78 14.44 3.45
C GLY A 134 -3.29 12.99 3.32
N GLY A 135 -1.99 12.84 3.10
CA GLY A 135 -1.39 11.54 2.81
C GLY A 135 -1.63 11.06 1.38
N SER A 136 -1.23 9.82 1.10
CA SER A 136 -1.22 9.23 -0.23
C SER A 136 -1.30 7.71 -0.19
N LEU A 137 -1.85 7.12 -1.25
CA LEU A 137 -1.57 5.73 -1.63
C LEU A 137 -0.52 5.74 -2.74
N GLU A 138 0.50 4.92 -2.62
CA GLU A 138 1.69 4.95 -3.46
C GLU A 138 2.09 3.56 -3.91
N PHE A 139 2.46 3.47 -5.18
CA PHE A 139 3.06 2.29 -5.79
C PHE A 139 4.47 2.67 -6.23
N GLU A 140 5.47 2.00 -5.68
CA GLU A 140 6.87 2.32 -5.94
C GLU A 140 7.63 1.12 -6.46
N LEU A 141 8.54 1.37 -7.40
CA LEU A 141 9.48 0.39 -7.90
C LEU A 141 10.90 0.90 -7.66
N LEU A 142 11.64 0.21 -6.80
CA LEU A 142 13.02 0.52 -6.47
C LEU A 142 13.95 -0.51 -7.09
N ARG A 143 15.03 -0.06 -7.75
CA ARG A 143 16.08 -0.97 -8.21
C ARG A 143 16.87 -1.55 -7.03
N ARG A 144 17.19 -2.85 -7.08
CA ARG A 144 18.02 -3.56 -6.09
C ARG A 144 19.06 -4.41 -6.81
N PRO A 145 20.23 -4.71 -6.21
CA PRO A 145 21.12 -5.73 -6.75
C PRO A 145 20.36 -7.05 -6.92
N GLY A 146 20.37 -7.63 -8.12
CA GLY A 146 19.69 -8.90 -8.44
C GLY A 146 18.19 -8.80 -8.71
N GLY A 147 17.59 -7.60 -8.66
CA GLY A 147 16.20 -7.43 -9.09
C GLY A 147 15.56 -6.09 -8.73
N ARG A 148 14.30 -6.13 -8.30
CA ARG A 148 13.52 -4.92 -7.99
C ARG A 148 12.73 -5.11 -6.71
N ARG A 149 12.39 -4.02 -6.03
CA ARG A 149 11.44 -4.01 -4.92
C ARG A 149 10.19 -3.26 -5.34
N LEU A 150 9.06 -3.97 -5.37
CA LEU A 150 7.75 -3.36 -5.48
C LEU A 150 7.25 -3.00 -4.08
N VAL A 151 6.84 -1.75 -3.89
CA VAL A 151 6.26 -1.25 -2.64
C VAL A 151 4.84 -0.78 -2.92
N VAL A 152 3.93 -1.16 -2.05
CA VAL A 152 2.59 -0.57 -1.94
C VAL A 152 2.53 0.10 -0.57
N ALA A 153 2.34 1.41 -0.56
CA ALA A 153 2.41 2.21 0.65
C ALA A 153 1.22 3.15 0.78
N VAL A 154 0.58 3.15 1.94
CA VAL A 154 -0.24 4.26 2.40
C VAL A 154 0.65 5.15 3.25
N ARG A 155 0.88 6.40 2.86
CA ARG A 155 1.73 7.34 3.59
C ARG A 155 0.94 8.46 4.21
N ALA A 156 1.30 8.81 5.44
CA ALA A 156 0.76 9.92 6.22
C ALA A 156 -0.78 9.98 6.22
N LEU A 157 -1.44 8.83 6.26
CA LEU A 157 -2.90 8.74 6.33
C LEU A 157 -3.38 9.32 7.66
N SER A 158 -4.36 10.21 7.61
CA SER A 158 -5.04 10.67 8.83
C SER A 158 -6.39 9.94 8.94
N PRO A 159 -6.48 8.82 9.67
CA PRO A 159 -7.74 8.10 9.81
C PRO A 159 -8.78 8.96 10.55
N ARG A 160 -10.05 8.83 10.18
CA ARG A 160 -11.18 9.40 10.94
C ARG A 160 -11.62 8.53 12.10
N LEU A 161 -11.31 7.23 12.03
CA LEU A 161 -11.55 6.30 13.12
C LEU A 161 -10.64 6.61 14.33
N PRO A 162 -11.12 6.40 15.56
CA PRO A 162 -10.26 6.39 16.74
C PRO A 162 -9.08 5.43 16.54
N LEU A 163 -7.88 5.88 16.93
CA LEU A 163 -6.63 5.18 16.61
C LEU A 163 -6.64 3.70 17.03
N GLY A 164 -7.18 3.38 18.21
CA GLY A 164 -7.27 2.00 18.69
C GLY A 164 -8.14 1.09 17.81
N LEU A 165 -9.22 1.63 17.24
CA LEU A 165 -10.08 0.90 16.29
C LEU A 165 -9.40 0.76 14.93
N TYR A 166 -8.75 1.83 14.46
CA TYR A 166 -7.96 1.80 13.23
C TYR A 166 -6.88 0.70 13.29
N LEU A 167 -6.09 0.67 14.36
CA LEU A 167 -5.01 -0.30 14.55
C LEU A 167 -5.51 -1.74 14.76
N SER A 168 -6.66 -1.93 15.41
CA SER A 168 -7.19 -3.28 15.69
C SER A 168 -7.94 -3.89 14.50
N VAL A 169 -8.57 -3.06 13.66
CA VAL A 169 -9.47 -3.53 12.59
C VAL A 169 -8.90 -3.23 11.21
N GLN A 170 -8.59 -1.97 10.93
CA GLN A 170 -8.22 -1.53 9.59
C GLN A 170 -6.78 -1.93 9.23
N THR A 171 -5.84 -1.79 10.16
CA THR A 171 -4.44 -2.15 9.93
C THR A 171 -4.23 -3.62 9.57
N PRO A 172 -4.73 -4.61 10.34
CA PRO A 172 -4.49 -6.03 10.02
C PRO A 172 -5.18 -6.44 8.73
N LEU A 173 -6.38 -5.90 8.47
CA LEU A 173 -7.10 -6.13 7.21
C LEU A 173 -6.28 -5.58 6.04
N HIS A 174 -5.85 -4.33 6.13
CA HIS A 174 -5.05 -3.69 5.08
C HIS A 174 -3.76 -4.46 4.80
N GLU A 175 -2.96 -4.79 5.84
CA GLU A 175 -1.70 -5.52 5.67
C GLU A 175 -1.91 -6.89 5.03
N ARG A 176 -2.85 -7.70 5.55
CA ARG A 176 -3.16 -9.02 4.98
C ARG A 176 -3.58 -8.90 3.52
N SER A 177 -4.37 -7.88 3.21
CA SER A 177 -4.91 -7.63 1.89
C SER A 177 -3.81 -7.22 0.88
N THR A 178 -2.92 -6.32 1.28
CA THR A 178 -1.78 -5.90 0.48
C THR A 178 -0.80 -7.05 0.27
N PHE A 179 -0.51 -7.86 1.31
CA PHE A 179 0.33 -9.05 1.13
C PHE A 179 -0.29 -10.10 0.23
N ALA A 180 -1.60 -10.33 0.31
CA ALA A 180 -2.30 -11.24 -0.60
C ALA A 180 -2.19 -10.75 -2.06
N PHE A 181 -2.38 -9.45 -2.27
CA PHE A 181 -2.18 -8.82 -3.58
C PHE A 181 -0.73 -8.95 -4.07
N LEU A 182 0.27 -8.68 -3.23
CA LEU A 182 1.68 -8.80 -3.60
C LEU A 182 2.05 -10.24 -3.98
N ARG A 183 1.49 -11.26 -3.31
CA ARG A 183 1.66 -12.66 -3.72
C ARG A 183 1.11 -12.92 -5.12
N GLU A 184 -0.05 -12.37 -5.44
CA GLU A 184 -0.64 -12.50 -6.77
C GLU A 184 0.22 -11.82 -7.83
N VAL A 185 0.72 -10.60 -7.56
CA VAL A 185 1.65 -9.92 -8.46
C VAL A 185 2.91 -10.76 -8.67
N ASN A 186 3.49 -11.34 -7.60
CA ASN A 186 4.66 -12.20 -7.70
C ASN A 186 4.40 -13.41 -8.61
N ARG A 187 3.25 -14.09 -8.45
CA ARG A 187 2.88 -15.25 -9.28
C ARG A 187 2.81 -14.88 -10.76
N ARG A 188 2.13 -13.77 -11.09
CA ARG A 188 2.00 -13.29 -12.47
C ARG A 188 3.35 -12.87 -13.04
N TYR A 189 4.15 -12.15 -12.27
CA TYR A 189 5.46 -11.70 -12.68
C TYR A 189 6.39 -12.89 -12.98
N VAL A 190 6.50 -13.84 -12.04
CA VAL A 190 7.34 -15.04 -12.23
C VAL A 190 6.87 -15.85 -13.43
N ALA A 191 5.56 -16.04 -13.61
CA ALA A 191 5.05 -16.77 -14.76
C ALA A 191 5.37 -16.06 -16.10
N GLN A 192 5.25 -14.74 -16.16
CA GLN A 192 5.69 -13.95 -17.32
C GLN A 192 7.19 -14.08 -17.57
N THR A 193 8.02 -13.99 -16.53
CA THR A 193 9.49 -14.13 -16.63
C THR A 193 9.90 -15.53 -17.10
N LEU A 194 9.18 -16.58 -16.68
CA LEU A 194 9.45 -17.96 -17.09
C LEU A 194 8.84 -18.32 -18.46
N GLY A 195 8.19 -17.37 -19.15
CA GLY A 195 7.49 -17.64 -20.41
C GLY A 195 6.30 -18.60 -20.25
N LEU A 196 5.82 -18.80 -19.02
CA LEU A 196 4.63 -19.60 -18.76
C LEU A 196 3.42 -18.76 -19.15
N VAL A 197 2.61 -19.28 -20.09
CA VAL A 197 1.37 -18.64 -20.51
C VAL A 197 0.43 -18.60 -19.30
N VAL A 198 0.39 -17.46 -18.60
CA VAL A 198 -0.70 -17.16 -17.68
C VAL A 198 -1.90 -16.90 -18.58
N SER A 199 -2.81 -17.86 -18.65
CA SER A 199 -4.11 -17.64 -19.28
C SER A 199 -4.68 -16.35 -18.69
N GLN A 200 -4.76 -15.30 -19.52
CA GLN A 200 -5.40 -14.07 -19.11
C GLN A 200 -6.87 -14.42 -18.94
N GLN A 201 -7.30 -14.54 -17.68
CA GLN A 201 -8.72 -14.60 -17.39
C GLN A 201 -9.29 -13.28 -17.93
N PRO A 202 -10.20 -13.30 -18.92
CA PRO A 202 -10.68 -12.09 -19.54
C PRO A 202 -11.25 -11.20 -18.45
N ASP A 203 -10.76 -9.95 -18.41
CA ASP A 203 -11.30 -8.92 -17.52
C ASP A 203 -12.79 -8.84 -17.81
N GLY A 204 -13.60 -9.34 -16.88
CA GLY A 204 -15.05 -9.28 -16.95
C GLY A 204 -15.47 -7.82 -16.92
N THR A 205 -15.69 -7.24 -18.10
CA THR A 205 -16.50 -6.04 -18.27
C THR A 205 -17.92 -6.39 -17.87
N THR A 206 -18.34 -5.89 -16.71
CA THR A 206 -19.74 -5.66 -16.35
C THR A 206 -19.92 -4.18 -16.12
#